data_AF-A0A7I4YAS3-F1
#
_entry.id   AF-A0A7I4YAS3-F1
#
_cell.length_a   1.000
_cell.length_b   1.000
_cell.length_c   1.000
_cell.angle_alpha   90.00
_cell.angle_beta   90.00
_cell.angle_gamma   90.00
#
_symmetry.space_group_name_H-M   'P 1'
#
loop_
_entity.id
_entity.type
_entity.pdbx_description
1 polymer ?
#
loop_
_entity_poly.entity_id
_entity_poly.type
_entity_poly.pdbx_seq_one_letter_code
_entity_poly.pdbx_strand_id
1 'polypeptide(L)'
;MQIRKHDWKPDIVYLYQFPRAESLPNLSPYCLKVETFLKANKIPYEVCSLLLGRSAYGLLPFIELNGEHIADSQIILHRLKIHFKVKPLPSPKDEAIARTIERTTENHTAMVIFKFKIVESIGNDYVNATRMLPSLGVPHALAPIFAPFVSYMMKSKISKRVATSLGKFSDEDFKQLLRKDLDTYRDLLAGNKFFFGDEISSADCTLFSQLATTIYIPVDSYAKNVIQDEYPELVTFCDNVRDKVFGKEFAPE
;
A
#
# COMPACT_ATOMS: atom_id res chain seq x y z
N MET A 1 22.40 10.81 -3.41
CA MET A 1 21.90 10.45 -2.07
C MET A 1 22.83 9.40 -1.49
N GLN A 2 23.12 9.43 -0.19
CA GLN A 2 24.08 8.50 0.44
C GLN A 2 23.39 7.21 0.89
N ILE A 3 24.09 6.09 0.73
CA ILE A 3 23.77 4.81 1.39
C ILE A 3 23.77 5.04 2.90
N ARG A 4 22.76 4.52 3.58
CA ARG A 4 22.57 4.67 5.03
C ARG A 4 23.13 3.50 5.81
N LYS A 5 23.05 2.28 5.28
CA LYS A 5 23.61 1.06 5.89
C LYS A 5 25.00 0.81 5.33
N HIS A 6 26.05 1.13 6.09
CA HIS A 6 27.45 0.93 5.66
C HIS A 6 28.00 -0.45 6.05
N ASP A 7 27.41 -1.10 7.05
CA ASP A 7 27.72 -2.43 7.57
C ASP A 7 26.73 -3.49 7.06
N TRP A 8 26.35 -3.38 5.78
CA TRP A 8 25.36 -4.29 5.19
C TRP A 8 25.92 -5.71 5.04
N LYS A 9 25.03 -6.71 5.17
CA LYS A 9 25.32 -8.11 4.89
C LYS A 9 24.93 -8.48 3.46
N PRO A 10 25.72 -9.31 2.75
CA PRO A 10 25.36 -9.78 1.42
C PRO A 10 23.97 -10.42 1.40
N ASP A 11 23.17 -10.07 0.39
CA ASP A 11 21.85 -10.60 0.10
C ASP A 11 20.79 -10.41 1.20
N ILE A 12 21.03 -9.47 2.13
CA ILE A 12 20.02 -8.95 3.04
C ILE A 12 19.46 -7.65 2.46
N VAL A 13 18.13 -7.59 2.33
CA VAL A 13 17.43 -6.38 1.91
C VAL A 13 17.21 -5.47 3.12
N TYR A 14 17.73 -4.26 3.10
CA TYR A 14 17.43 -3.25 4.11
C TYR A 14 16.25 -2.40 3.64
N LEU A 15 15.04 -2.71 4.11
CA LEU A 15 13.81 -2.05 3.71
C LEU A 15 13.57 -0.78 4.52
N TYR A 16 13.73 0.37 3.87
CA TYR A 16 13.41 1.66 4.46
C TYR A 16 11.96 2.04 4.19
N GLN A 17 11.18 2.13 5.25
CA GLN A 17 9.75 2.41 5.20
C GLN A 17 9.26 3.15 6.45
N PHE A 18 8.00 3.57 6.46
CA PHE A 18 7.41 4.19 7.65
C PHE A 18 7.38 3.22 8.85
N PRO A 19 7.36 3.72 10.10
CA PRO A 19 7.11 2.88 11.26
C PRO A 19 5.79 2.10 11.14
N ARG A 20 5.72 0.95 11.81
CA ARG A 20 4.50 0.14 11.87
C ARG A 20 3.38 0.90 12.58
N ALA A 21 2.14 0.61 12.18
CA ALA A 21 0.94 1.08 12.88
C ALA A 21 0.36 -0.04 13.75
N GLU A 22 -0.59 0.31 14.60
CA GLU A 22 -1.30 -0.67 15.44
C GLU A 22 -2.24 -1.55 14.65
N SER A 23 -2.82 -1.06 13.55
CA SER A 23 -3.83 -1.80 12.79
C SER A 23 -3.27 -2.67 11.66
N LEU A 24 -2.04 -2.41 11.20
CA LEU A 24 -1.42 -3.11 10.07
C LEU A 24 0.09 -2.80 9.97
N PRO A 25 0.86 -3.58 9.19
CA PRO A 25 2.32 -3.44 9.12
C PRO A 25 2.80 -2.08 8.60
N ASN A 26 2.06 -1.46 7.68
CA ASN A 26 2.38 -0.12 7.21
C ASN A 26 1.14 0.62 6.70
N LEU A 27 1.01 1.89 7.04
CA LEU A 27 -0.08 2.76 6.57
C LEU A 27 0.09 3.19 5.11
N SER A 28 1.33 3.14 4.58
CA SER A 28 1.60 3.38 3.17
C SER A 28 1.39 2.08 2.38
N PRO A 29 0.46 2.05 1.40
CA PRO A 29 0.23 0.85 0.59
C PRO A 29 1.48 0.46 -0.23
N TYR A 30 2.32 1.42 -0.60
CA TYR A 30 3.55 1.15 -1.34
C TYR A 30 4.62 0.49 -0.45
N CYS A 31 4.70 0.88 0.83
CA CYS A 31 5.59 0.23 1.81
C CYS A 31 5.10 -1.19 2.11
N LEU A 32 3.81 -1.32 2.43
CA LEU A 32 3.17 -2.61 2.70
C LEU A 32 3.33 -3.58 1.53
N LYS A 33 3.22 -3.10 0.27
CA LYS A 33 3.46 -3.90 -0.93
C LYS A 33 4.85 -4.53 -0.96
N VAL A 34 5.89 -3.73 -0.72
CA VAL A 34 7.29 -4.22 -0.76
C VAL A 34 7.52 -5.25 0.34
N GLU A 35 7.06 -4.98 1.56
CA GLU A 35 7.18 -5.93 2.67
C GLU A 35 6.40 -7.22 2.42
N THR A 36 5.18 -7.12 1.87
CA THR A 36 4.37 -8.28 1.49
C THR A 36 5.10 -9.14 0.46
N PHE A 37 5.70 -8.51 -0.56
CA PHE A 37 6.47 -9.22 -1.59
C PHE A 37 7.70 -9.94 -1.02
N LEU A 38 8.46 -9.27 -0.14
CA LEU A 38 9.64 -9.85 0.52
C LEU A 38 9.25 -11.09 1.33
N LYS A 39 8.23 -10.98 2.19
CA LYS A 39 7.74 -12.09 3.01
C LYS A 39 7.16 -13.23 2.15
N ALA A 40 6.33 -12.92 1.15
CA ALA A 40 5.73 -13.93 0.27
C ALA A 40 6.78 -14.78 -0.47
N ASN A 41 7.90 -14.16 -0.84
CA ASN A 41 9.01 -14.84 -1.54
C ASN A 41 10.12 -15.32 -0.59
N LYS A 42 9.92 -15.22 0.73
CA LYS A 42 10.89 -15.61 1.77
C LYS A 42 12.26 -14.95 1.56
N ILE A 43 12.28 -13.71 1.07
CA ILE A 43 13.50 -12.94 0.86
C ILE A 43 13.97 -12.38 2.21
N PRO A 44 15.22 -12.61 2.63
CA PRO A 44 15.76 -12.07 3.88
C PRO A 44 15.77 -10.53 3.87
N TYR A 45 15.22 -9.91 4.90
CA TYR A 45 15.19 -8.46 5.00
C TYR A 45 15.21 -7.95 6.45
N GLU A 46 15.66 -6.71 6.61
CA GLU A 46 15.59 -5.94 7.86
C GLU A 46 14.77 -4.66 7.62
N VAL A 47 13.86 -4.34 8.54
CA VAL A 47 13.07 -3.10 8.47
C VAL A 47 13.87 -1.96 9.10
N CYS A 48 14.11 -0.91 8.31
CA CYS A 48 14.75 0.33 8.74
C CYS A 48 13.71 1.46 8.77
N SER A 49 13.02 1.64 9.91
CA SER A 49 11.94 2.61 10.01
C SER A 49 12.43 4.06 9.90
N LEU A 50 11.81 4.82 8.99
CA LEU A 50 12.06 6.24 8.76
C LEU A 50 10.76 7.02 8.79
N LEU A 51 10.72 8.05 9.62
CA LEU A 51 9.59 8.98 9.66
C LEU A 51 9.71 10.07 8.59
N LEU A 52 10.84 10.81 8.60
CA LEU A 52 11.09 11.94 7.70
C LEU A 52 12.06 11.62 6.56
N GLY A 53 12.83 10.53 6.67
CA GLY A 53 13.76 10.12 5.62
C GLY A 53 13.03 9.75 4.32
N ARG A 54 13.63 10.10 3.18
CA ARG A 54 13.09 9.85 1.84
C ARG A 54 14.16 9.23 0.93
N SER A 55 13.69 8.52 -0.08
CA SER A 55 14.53 7.97 -1.15
C SER A 55 15.04 9.03 -2.11
N ALA A 56 15.87 8.63 -3.08
CA ALA A 56 16.36 9.49 -4.16
C ALA A 56 15.24 10.23 -4.94
N TYR A 57 14.02 9.66 -4.95
CA TYR A 57 12.85 10.25 -5.60
C TYR A 57 11.91 10.97 -4.63
N GLY A 58 12.32 11.21 -3.39
CA GLY A 58 11.55 11.97 -2.40
C GLY A 58 10.40 11.19 -1.75
N LEU A 59 10.34 9.86 -1.92
CA LEU A 59 9.27 9.00 -1.42
C LEU A 59 9.81 7.80 -0.63
N LEU A 60 8.93 7.15 0.15
CA LEU A 60 9.15 5.80 0.71
C LEU A 60 8.17 4.84 0.00
N PRO A 61 8.49 3.54 -0.14
CA PRO A 61 9.71 2.87 0.36
C PRO A 61 10.93 3.06 -0.56
N PHE A 62 12.10 2.73 -0.02
CA PHE A 62 13.29 2.33 -0.80
C PHE A 62 13.98 1.16 -0.10
N ILE A 63 14.88 0.50 -0.81
CA ILE A 63 15.74 -0.53 -0.22
C ILE A 63 17.21 -0.18 -0.40
N GLU A 64 18.05 -0.75 0.45
CA GLU A 64 19.46 -0.94 0.17
C GLU A 64 19.74 -2.44 0.09
N LEU A 65 20.42 -2.85 -0.98
CA LEU A 65 20.78 -4.25 -1.24
C LEU A 65 22.18 -4.28 -1.81
N ASN A 66 23.10 -5.01 -1.17
CA ASN A 66 24.49 -5.16 -1.62
C ASN A 66 25.19 -3.82 -1.91
N GLY A 67 24.91 -2.80 -1.09
CA GLY A 67 25.45 -1.45 -1.23
C GLY A 67 24.79 -0.58 -2.33
N GLU A 68 23.74 -1.06 -2.99
CA GLU A 68 22.95 -0.30 -3.97
C GLU A 68 21.68 0.27 -3.34
N HIS A 69 21.39 1.55 -3.58
CA HIS A 69 20.12 2.19 -3.20
C HIS A 69 19.10 2.03 -4.33
N ILE A 70 17.95 1.41 -4.06
CA ILE A 70 16.89 1.17 -5.05
C ILE A 70 15.59 1.79 -4.53
N ALA A 71 15.08 2.78 -5.25
CA ALA A 71 13.88 3.52 -4.90
C ALA A 71 12.71 3.20 -5.84
N ASP A 72 11.48 3.53 -5.41
CA ASP A 72 10.21 3.22 -6.07
C ASP A 72 9.79 1.75 -5.97
N SER A 73 8.58 1.49 -5.46
CA SER A 73 8.11 0.13 -5.17
C SER A 73 8.03 -0.79 -6.39
N GLN A 74 7.79 -0.26 -7.60
CA GLN A 74 7.77 -1.06 -8.82
C GLN A 74 9.18 -1.47 -9.25
N ILE A 75 10.11 -0.50 -9.22
CA ILE A 75 11.52 -0.73 -9.55
C ILE A 75 12.13 -1.70 -8.54
N ILE A 76 11.84 -1.53 -7.25
CA ILE A 76 12.27 -2.42 -6.17
C ILE A 76 11.83 -3.86 -6.46
N LEU A 77 10.55 -4.11 -6.68
CA LEU A 77 10.05 -5.45 -6.96
C LEU A 77 10.70 -6.06 -8.21
N HIS A 78 10.87 -5.28 -9.28
CA HIS A 78 11.53 -5.74 -10.50
C HIS A 78 12.99 -6.17 -10.24
N ARG A 79 13.76 -5.35 -9.51
CA ARG A 79 15.16 -5.65 -9.17
C ARG A 79 15.26 -6.87 -8.25
N LEU A 80 14.38 -6.98 -7.26
CA LEU A 80 14.33 -8.14 -6.35
C LEU A 80 13.98 -9.43 -7.10
N LYS A 81 13.02 -9.39 -8.04
CA LYS A 81 12.67 -10.56 -8.87
C LYS A 81 13.90 -11.09 -9.62
N ILE A 82 14.68 -10.20 -10.24
CA ILE A 82 15.89 -10.57 -10.97
C ILE A 82 16.97 -11.10 -10.02
N HIS A 83 17.28 -10.34 -8.96
CA HIS A 83 18.38 -10.66 -8.04
C HIS A 83 18.16 -12.00 -7.33
N PHE A 84 16.98 -12.19 -6.76
CA PHE A 84 16.63 -13.41 -6.01
C PHE A 84 16.05 -14.53 -6.90
N LYS A 85 16.02 -14.34 -8.23
CA LYS A 85 15.50 -15.31 -9.21
C LYS A 85 14.09 -15.80 -8.85
N VAL A 86 13.22 -14.86 -8.48
CA VAL A 86 11.83 -15.16 -8.14
C VAL A 86 11.16 -15.84 -9.33
N LYS A 87 10.44 -16.93 -9.07
CA LYS A 87 9.77 -17.74 -10.11
C LYS A 87 8.83 -16.84 -10.93
N PRO A 88 8.95 -16.81 -12.26
CA PRO A 88 8.03 -16.05 -13.11
C PRO A 88 6.64 -16.69 -13.12
N LEU A 89 5.65 -15.93 -13.57
CA LEU A 89 4.30 -16.43 -13.81
C LEU A 89 4.28 -17.46 -14.94
N PRO A 90 3.23 -18.31 -15.04
CA PRO A 90 3.21 -19.46 -15.95
C PRO A 90 3.36 -19.10 -17.43
N SER A 91 2.94 -17.90 -17.84
CA SER A 91 3.02 -17.46 -19.23
C SER A 91 3.35 -15.96 -19.37
N PRO A 92 3.89 -15.52 -20.53
CA PRO A 92 4.04 -14.10 -20.84
C PRO A 92 2.73 -13.31 -20.81
N LYS A 93 1.61 -13.97 -21.10
CA LYS A 93 0.27 -13.37 -21.00
C LYS A 93 -0.08 -13.06 -19.55
N ASP A 94 0.23 -13.97 -18.62
CA ASP A 94 -0.01 -13.77 -17.20
C ASP A 94 0.85 -12.64 -16.64
N GLU A 95 2.12 -12.55 -17.05
CA GLU A 95 2.99 -11.40 -16.74
C GLU A 95 2.40 -10.08 -17.25
N ALA A 96 1.82 -10.05 -18.45
CA ALA A 96 1.17 -8.86 -19.00
C ALA A 96 -0.13 -8.49 -18.25
N ILE A 97 -0.90 -9.48 -17.80
CA ILE A 97 -2.09 -9.27 -16.98
C ILE A 97 -1.67 -8.73 -15.60
N ALA A 98 -0.67 -9.34 -14.96
CA ALA A 98 -0.13 -8.90 -13.68
C ALA A 98 0.34 -7.45 -13.76
N ARG A 99 1.08 -7.11 -14.83
CA ARG A 99 1.52 -5.74 -15.12
C ARG A 99 0.34 -4.78 -15.19
N THR A 100 -0.74 -5.16 -15.87
CA THR A 100 -1.96 -4.35 -15.99
C THR A 100 -2.60 -4.13 -14.63
N ILE A 101 -2.83 -5.19 -13.85
CA ILE A 101 -3.40 -5.13 -12.49
C ILE A 101 -2.58 -4.18 -11.61
N GLU A 102 -1.26 -4.31 -11.61
CA GLU A 102 -0.38 -3.47 -10.81
C GLU A 102 -0.52 -1.99 -11.18
N ARG A 103 -0.55 -1.67 -12.49
CA ARG A 103 -0.64 -0.28 -12.96
C ARG A 103 -2.00 0.33 -12.73
N THR A 104 -3.08 -0.41 -12.95
CA THR A 104 -4.44 0.11 -12.68
C THR A 104 -4.64 0.31 -11.19
N THR A 105 -4.18 -0.63 -10.36
CA THR A 105 -4.28 -0.55 -8.90
C THR A 105 -3.55 0.68 -8.36
N GLU A 106 -2.29 0.90 -8.73
CA GLU A 106 -1.46 1.95 -8.13
C GLU A 106 -1.74 3.36 -8.64
N ASN A 107 -2.27 3.48 -9.86
CA ASN A 107 -2.53 4.77 -10.49
C ASN A 107 -4.01 5.17 -10.42
N HIS A 108 -4.91 4.28 -10.84
CA HIS A 108 -6.33 4.60 -10.95
C HIS A 108 -7.05 4.31 -9.63
N THR A 109 -7.11 3.03 -9.24
CA THR A 109 -7.83 2.59 -8.05
C THR A 109 -7.32 3.28 -6.78
N ALA A 110 -6.00 3.42 -6.62
CA ALA A 110 -5.43 4.13 -5.47
C ALA A 110 -5.90 5.59 -5.37
N MET A 111 -6.04 6.30 -6.50
CA MET A 111 -6.52 7.69 -6.48
C MET A 111 -8.02 7.77 -6.14
N VAL A 112 -8.83 6.84 -6.66
CA VAL A 112 -10.25 6.74 -6.29
C VAL A 112 -10.41 6.41 -4.80
N ILE A 113 -9.66 5.43 -4.29
CA ILE A 113 -9.64 5.09 -2.86
C ILE A 113 -9.19 6.29 -2.02
N PHE A 114 -8.15 7.03 -2.42
CA PHE A 114 -7.68 8.18 -1.65
C PHE A 114 -8.69 9.33 -1.59
N LYS A 115 -9.53 9.51 -2.61
CA LYS A 115 -10.65 10.45 -2.55
C LYS A 115 -11.58 10.10 -1.38
N PHE A 116 -12.10 8.88 -1.35
CA PHE A 116 -13.04 8.45 -0.32
C PHE A 116 -12.39 8.34 1.07
N LYS A 117 -11.21 7.73 1.13
CA LYS A 117 -10.53 7.42 2.40
C LYS A 117 -9.94 8.66 3.09
N ILE A 118 -9.45 9.64 2.32
CA ILE A 118 -8.71 10.78 2.86
C ILE A 118 -9.48 12.08 2.64
N VAL A 119 -9.83 12.41 1.40
CA VAL A 119 -10.45 13.70 1.06
C VAL A 119 -11.81 13.84 1.73
N GLU A 120 -12.62 12.79 1.68
CA GLU A 120 -13.98 12.76 2.25
C GLU A 120 -14.06 12.26 3.69
N SER A 121 -12.92 11.93 4.32
CA SER A 121 -12.92 11.51 5.74
C SER A 121 -13.61 12.56 6.62
N ILE A 122 -14.40 12.12 7.60
CA ILE A 122 -15.11 13.04 8.50
C ILE A 122 -14.09 13.75 9.40
N GLY A 123 -14.18 15.08 9.47
CA GLY A 123 -13.33 15.91 10.34
C GLY A 123 -11.84 15.59 10.21
N ASN A 124 -11.28 14.99 11.28
CA ASN A 124 -9.87 14.63 11.43
C ASN A 124 -9.65 13.12 11.59
N ASP A 125 -10.67 12.30 11.32
CA ASP A 125 -10.69 10.88 11.68
C ASP A 125 -9.51 10.13 11.08
N TYR A 126 -9.19 10.41 9.80
CA TYR A 126 -8.03 9.81 9.16
C TYR A 126 -6.71 10.20 9.84
N VAL A 127 -6.51 11.49 10.17
CA VAL A 127 -5.29 11.95 10.87
C VAL A 127 -5.15 11.31 12.25
N ASN A 128 -6.28 11.17 12.96
CA ASN A 128 -6.32 10.60 14.31
C ASN A 128 -6.05 9.09 14.28
N ALA A 129 -6.76 8.35 13.44
CA ALA A 129 -6.63 6.89 13.32
C ALA A 129 -5.25 6.45 12.81
N THR A 130 -4.61 7.27 11.98
CA THR A 130 -3.23 7.01 11.51
C THR A 130 -2.15 7.47 12.49
N ARG A 131 -2.52 8.06 13.64
CA ARG A 131 -1.61 8.66 14.64
C ARG A 131 -0.54 9.56 14.00
N MET A 132 -0.94 10.28 12.97
CA MET A 132 -0.02 11.14 12.22
C MET A 132 0.60 12.24 13.09
N LEU A 133 -0.16 12.83 14.01
CA LEU A 133 0.33 13.95 14.83
C LEU A 133 1.45 13.56 15.80
N PRO A 134 1.30 12.50 16.63
CA PRO A 134 2.41 11.99 17.43
C PRO A 134 3.62 11.63 16.57
N SER A 135 3.40 11.04 15.39
CA SER A 135 4.49 10.73 14.45
C SER A 135 5.22 11.99 14.01
N LEU A 136 4.57 13.14 13.89
CA LEU A 136 5.19 14.42 13.55
C LEU A 136 5.82 15.13 14.77
N GLY A 137 5.88 14.48 15.93
CA GLY A 137 6.42 15.05 17.17
C GLY A 137 5.48 16.02 17.87
N VAL A 138 4.19 16.05 17.50
CA VAL A 138 3.19 16.91 18.15
C VAL A 138 2.75 16.24 19.47
N PRO A 139 2.92 16.89 20.63
CA PRO A 139 2.43 16.36 21.91
C PRO A 139 0.91 16.16 21.91
N HIS A 140 0.43 15.10 22.58
CA HIS A 140 -1.00 14.76 22.63
C HIS A 140 -1.90 15.93 23.08
N ALA A 141 -1.45 16.74 24.04
CA ALA A 141 -2.20 17.91 24.53
C ALA A 141 -2.46 18.96 23.44
N LEU A 142 -1.61 19.04 22.42
CA LEU A 142 -1.76 19.99 21.31
C LEU A 142 -2.46 19.37 20.10
N ALA A 143 -2.76 18.07 20.13
CA ALA A 143 -3.37 17.36 19.01
C ALA A 143 -4.69 17.98 18.53
N PRO A 144 -5.63 18.41 19.40
CA PRO A 144 -6.88 19.04 18.95
C PRO A 144 -6.67 20.34 18.17
N ILE A 145 -5.57 21.05 18.41
CA ILE A 145 -5.24 22.32 17.75
C ILE A 145 -4.64 22.06 16.37
N PHE A 146 -3.73 21.09 16.26
CA PHE A 146 -3.03 20.79 15.00
C PHE A 146 -3.79 19.84 14.08
N ALA A 147 -4.68 18.98 14.59
CA ALA A 147 -5.41 17.98 13.79
C ALA A 147 -6.23 18.62 12.65
N PRO A 148 -7.03 19.68 12.89
CA PRO A 148 -7.77 20.34 11.81
C PRO A 148 -6.87 20.88 10.70
N PHE A 149 -5.75 21.51 11.09
CA PHE A 149 -4.81 22.09 10.14
C PHE A 149 -4.11 21.01 9.29
N VAL A 150 -3.61 19.95 9.92
CA VAL A 150 -2.96 18.83 9.23
C VAL A 150 -3.95 18.09 8.33
N SER A 151 -5.18 17.87 8.82
CA SER A 151 -6.27 17.28 8.03
C SER A 151 -6.56 18.10 6.79
N TYR A 152 -6.76 19.42 6.93
CA TYR A 152 -6.99 20.33 5.80
C TYR A 152 -5.85 20.30 4.77
N MET A 153 -4.60 20.42 5.22
CA MET A 153 -3.44 20.40 4.33
C MET A 153 -3.33 19.09 3.55
N MET A 154 -3.54 17.96 4.23
CA MET A 154 -3.50 16.64 3.60
C MET A 154 -4.65 16.46 2.60
N LYS A 155 -5.88 16.77 3.00
CA LYS A 155 -7.07 16.71 2.13
C LYS A 155 -6.87 17.56 0.88
N SER A 156 -6.36 18.78 1.03
CA SER A 156 -6.06 19.68 -0.09
C SER A 156 -5.01 19.08 -1.05
N LYS A 157 -3.90 18.57 -0.50
CA LYS A 157 -2.82 17.97 -1.30
C LYS A 157 -3.30 16.72 -2.05
N ILE A 158 -4.03 15.83 -1.39
CA ILE A 158 -4.56 14.61 -1.99
C ILE A 158 -5.66 14.93 -3.00
N SER A 159 -6.58 15.85 -2.69
CA SER A 159 -7.61 16.31 -3.62
C SER A 159 -7.00 16.86 -4.91
N LYS A 160 -5.96 17.70 -4.81
CA LYS A 160 -5.22 18.19 -5.98
C LYS A 160 -4.58 17.05 -6.77
N ARG A 161 -3.98 16.08 -6.09
CA ARG A 161 -3.37 14.91 -6.75
C ARG A 161 -4.42 14.07 -7.49
N VAL A 162 -5.55 13.77 -6.86
CA VAL A 162 -6.67 13.05 -7.48
C VAL A 162 -7.16 13.80 -8.71
N ALA A 163 -7.39 15.12 -8.59
CA ALA A 163 -7.85 15.95 -9.70
C ALA A 163 -6.85 16.00 -10.87
N THR A 164 -5.54 16.01 -10.60
CA THR A 164 -4.52 15.98 -11.66
C THR A 164 -4.37 14.60 -12.30
N SER A 165 -4.53 13.52 -11.53
CA SER A 165 -4.33 12.16 -12.03
C SER A 165 -5.54 11.60 -12.77
N LEU A 166 -6.76 11.88 -12.30
CA LEU A 166 -7.99 11.32 -12.84
C LEU A 166 -8.86 12.37 -13.54
N GLY A 167 -8.82 13.61 -13.08
CA GLY A 167 -9.77 14.66 -13.44
C GLY A 167 -10.70 15.00 -12.28
N LYS A 168 -11.55 15.99 -12.51
CA LYS A 168 -12.59 16.41 -11.56
C LYS A 168 -13.92 15.81 -12.00
N PHE A 169 -14.39 14.81 -11.27
CA PHE A 169 -15.68 14.16 -11.52
C PHE A 169 -16.64 14.38 -10.36
N SER A 170 -17.91 14.06 -10.57
CA SER A 170 -18.90 14.03 -9.50
C SER A 170 -18.63 12.87 -8.54
N ASP A 171 -19.19 12.94 -7.32
CA ASP A 171 -19.03 11.85 -6.35
C ASP A 171 -19.66 10.55 -6.89
N GLU A 172 -20.82 10.62 -7.56
CA GLU A 172 -21.44 9.44 -8.18
C GLU A 172 -20.58 8.80 -9.27
N ASP A 173 -19.90 9.61 -10.10
CA ASP A 173 -18.98 9.07 -11.10
C ASP A 173 -17.79 8.37 -10.42
N PHE A 174 -17.24 8.94 -9.35
CA PHE A 174 -16.17 8.29 -8.58
C PHE A 174 -16.64 6.98 -7.92
N LYS A 175 -17.89 6.92 -7.45
CA LYS A 175 -18.49 5.68 -6.91
C LYS A 175 -18.60 4.60 -8.00
N GLN A 176 -19.01 4.98 -9.21
CA GLN A 176 -19.07 4.06 -10.35
C GLN A 176 -17.68 3.59 -10.78
N LEU A 177 -16.70 4.49 -10.84
CA LEU A 177 -15.31 4.15 -11.14
C LEU A 177 -14.73 3.17 -10.12
N LEU A 178 -15.00 3.38 -8.83
CA LEU A 178 -14.57 2.45 -7.79
C LEU A 178 -15.15 1.05 -8.02
N ARG A 179 -16.47 0.94 -8.22
CA ARG A 179 -17.12 -0.37 -8.45
C ARG A 179 -16.58 -1.06 -9.69
N LYS A 180 -16.38 -0.33 -10.79
CA LYS A 180 -15.84 -0.90 -12.03
C LYS A 180 -14.41 -1.46 -11.84
N ASP A 181 -13.58 -0.75 -11.07
CA ASP A 181 -12.25 -1.24 -10.72
C ASP A 181 -12.34 -2.51 -9.85
N LEU A 182 -13.21 -2.52 -8.84
CA LEU A 182 -13.41 -3.67 -7.95
C LEU A 182 -14.00 -4.89 -8.68
N ASP A 183 -14.98 -4.69 -9.58
CA ASP A 183 -15.52 -5.72 -10.47
C ASP A 183 -14.41 -6.35 -11.31
N THR A 184 -13.52 -5.51 -11.87
CA THR A 184 -12.36 -6.01 -12.65
C THR A 184 -11.48 -6.93 -11.80
N TYR A 185 -11.18 -6.57 -10.55
CA TYR A 185 -10.36 -7.40 -9.68
C TYR A 185 -11.08 -8.67 -9.24
N ARG A 186 -12.38 -8.60 -8.93
CA ARG A 186 -13.20 -9.78 -8.60
C ARG A 186 -13.21 -10.76 -9.77
N ASP A 187 -13.47 -10.26 -10.98
CA ASP A 187 -13.59 -11.09 -12.17
C ASP A 187 -12.23 -11.68 -12.59
N LEU A 188 -11.14 -10.94 -12.42
CA LEU A 188 -9.77 -11.46 -12.63
C LEU A 188 -9.35 -12.47 -11.58
N LEU A 189 -9.80 -12.33 -10.33
CA LEU A 189 -9.58 -13.33 -9.29
C LEU A 189 -10.30 -14.65 -9.64
N ALA A 190 -11.47 -14.55 -10.26
CA ALA A 190 -12.24 -15.69 -10.79
C ALA A 190 -12.47 -16.81 -9.75
N GLY A 191 -12.67 -16.43 -8.48
CA GLY A 191 -12.86 -17.37 -7.37
C GLY A 191 -11.58 -18.07 -6.88
N ASN A 192 -10.42 -17.76 -7.46
CA ASN A 192 -9.14 -18.28 -6.99
C ASN A 192 -8.70 -17.60 -5.68
N LYS A 193 -7.74 -18.22 -4.99
CA LYS A 193 -7.15 -17.65 -3.78
C LYS A 193 -6.34 -16.37 -4.08
N PHE A 194 -5.60 -16.39 -5.18
CA PHE A 194 -4.78 -15.31 -5.72
C PHE A 194 -4.93 -15.25 -7.24
N PHE A 195 -4.52 -14.16 -7.89
CA PHE A 195 -4.77 -13.91 -9.31
C PHE A 195 -4.27 -15.01 -10.26
N PHE A 196 -3.20 -15.71 -9.89
CA PHE A 196 -2.54 -16.71 -10.75
C PHE A 196 -2.44 -18.09 -10.09
N GLY A 197 -3.39 -18.41 -9.20
CA GLY A 197 -3.49 -19.71 -8.52
C GLY A 197 -3.20 -19.62 -7.02
N ASP A 198 -2.36 -20.53 -6.51
CA ASP A 198 -2.13 -20.70 -5.06
C ASP A 198 -0.93 -19.92 -4.51
N GLU A 199 -0.11 -19.34 -5.39
CA GLU A 199 1.05 -18.54 -5.00
C GLU A 199 0.81 -17.04 -5.16
N ILE A 200 1.34 -16.27 -4.21
CA ILE A 200 1.19 -14.82 -4.18
C ILE A 200 2.13 -14.21 -5.22
N SER A 201 1.57 -13.52 -6.20
CA SER A 201 2.31 -12.75 -7.20
C SER A 201 2.55 -11.30 -6.75
N SER A 202 3.34 -10.56 -7.53
CA SER A 202 3.49 -9.11 -7.32
C SER A 202 2.20 -8.32 -7.55
N ALA A 203 1.30 -8.81 -8.40
CA ALA A 203 -0.02 -8.22 -8.60
C ALA A 203 -0.87 -8.38 -7.32
N ASP A 204 -0.84 -9.56 -6.70
CA ASP A 204 -1.54 -9.81 -5.43
C ASP A 204 -1.01 -8.90 -4.32
N CYS A 205 0.33 -8.78 -4.19
CA CYS A 205 0.96 -7.87 -3.23
C CYS A 205 0.51 -6.41 -3.42
N THR A 206 0.26 -6.02 -4.67
CA THR A 206 -0.11 -4.65 -5.05
C THR A 206 -1.57 -4.35 -4.74
N LEU A 207 -2.49 -5.25 -5.11
CA LEU A 207 -3.91 -5.09 -4.80
C LEU A 207 -4.13 -5.18 -3.28
N PHE A 208 -3.55 -6.21 -2.65
CA PHE A 208 -3.64 -6.40 -1.21
C PHE A 208 -3.26 -5.14 -0.46
N SER A 209 -2.14 -4.50 -0.80
CA SER A 209 -1.69 -3.35 0.00
C SER A 209 -2.62 -2.14 -0.11
N GLN A 210 -3.24 -1.89 -1.26
CA GLN A 210 -4.22 -0.81 -1.43
C GLN A 210 -5.52 -1.12 -0.67
N LEU A 211 -6.03 -2.34 -0.79
CA LEU A 211 -7.26 -2.76 -0.11
C LEU A 211 -7.06 -2.86 1.41
N ALA A 212 -5.96 -3.45 1.88
CA ALA A 212 -5.63 -3.60 3.29
C ALA A 212 -5.53 -2.25 4.01
N THR A 213 -4.89 -1.24 3.40
CA THR A 213 -4.85 0.12 3.96
C THR A 213 -6.19 0.85 3.90
N THR A 214 -7.24 0.22 3.38
CA THR A 214 -8.60 0.76 3.33
C THR A 214 -9.51 0.00 4.30
N ILE A 215 -9.42 -1.34 4.31
CA ILE A 215 -10.23 -2.21 5.16
C ILE A 215 -9.78 -2.15 6.63
N TYR A 216 -8.47 -2.29 6.90
CA TYR A 216 -7.97 -2.51 8.26
C TYR A 216 -7.64 -1.21 9.00
N ILE A 217 -7.52 -0.07 8.32
CA ILE A 217 -7.44 1.23 9.01
C ILE A 217 -8.81 1.49 9.68
N PRO A 218 -8.85 1.86 10.98
CA PRO A 218 -10.10 2.06 11.71
C PRO A 218 -10.71 3.44 11.41
N VAL A 219 -10.97 3.70 10.12
CA VAL A 219 -11.62 4.91 9.62
C VAL A 219 -12.75 4.46 8.71
N ASP A 220 -13.95 4.98 8.97
CA ASP A 220 -15.08 4.74 8.09
C ASP A 220 -14.93 5.54 6.79
N SER A 221 -15.29 4.93 5.67
CA SER A 221 -15.29 5.59 4.38
C SER A 221 -16.19 4.84 3.41
N TYR A 222 -16.72 5.56 2.42
CA TYR A 222 -17.50 4.95 1.35
C TYR A 222 -16.79 3.76 0.69
N ALA A 223 -15.49 3.90 0.38
CA ALA A 223 -14.72 2.84 -0.25
C ALA A 223 -14.59 1.60 0.65
N LYS A 224 -14.38 1.79 1.96
CA LYS A 224 -14.33 0.68 2.92
C LYS A 224 -15.65 -0.08 2.95
N ASN A 225 -16.76 0.64 3.08
CA ASN A 225 -18.09 0.02 3.18
C ASN A 225 -18.45 -0.73 1.90
N VAL A 226 -18.24 -0.14 0.73
CA VAL A 226 -18.47 -0.84 -0.55
C VAL A 226 -17.63 -2.12 -0.64
N ILE A 227 -16.33 -2.08 -0.30
CA ILE A 227 -15.49 -3.28 -0.38
C ILE A 227 -15.99 -4.36 0.60
N GLN A 228 -16.36 -3.99 1.82
CA GLN A 228 -16.79 -4.94 2.85
C GLN A 228 -18.18 -5.52 2.59
N ASP A 229 -19.11 -4.69 2.12
CA ASP A 229 -20.52 -5.04 1.98
C ASP A 229 -20.84 -5.66 0.61
N GLU A 230 -20.19 -5.20 -0.46
CA GLU A 230 -20.51 -5.58 -1.86
C GLU A 230 -19.46 -6.53 -2.49
N TYR A 231 -18.24 -6.62 -1.94
CA TYR A 231 -17.13 -7.41 -2.53
C TYR A 231 -16.47 -8.39 -1.53
N PRO A 232 -17.22 -9.34 -0.94
CA PRO A 232 -16.70 -10.29 0.04
C PRO A 232 -15.55 -11.16 -0.50
N GLU A 233 -15.47 -11.40 -1.81
CA GLU A 233 -14.36 -12.12 -2.45
C GLU A 233 -13.04 -11.35 -2.34
N LEU A 234 -13.09 -10.01 -2.44
CA LEU A 234 -11.90 -9.17 -2.28
C LEU A 234 -11.49 -9.03 -0.81
N VAL A 235 -12.45 -9.07 0.12
CA VAL A 235 -12.17 -9.18 1.56
C VAL A 235 -11.48 -10.51 1.86
N THR A 236 -12.03 -11.61 1.36
CA THR A 236 -11.47 -12.96 1.50
C THR A 236 -10.07 -13.05 0.89
N PHE A 237 -9.85 -12.43 -0.27
CA PHE A 237 -8.53 -12.27 -0.87
C PHE A 237 -7.55 -11.55 0.07
N CYS A 238 -7.97 -10.44 0.69
CA CYS A 238 -7.12 -9.71 1.63
C CYS A 238 -6.77 -10.55 2.87
N ASP A 239 -7.76 -11.25 3.44
CA ASP A 239 -7.55 -12.15 4.58
C ASP A 239 -6.60 -13.29 4.22
N ASN A 240 -6.73 -13.88 3.03
CA ASN A 240 -5.82 -14.91 2.53
C ASN A 240 -4.36 -14.44 2.43
N VAL A 241 -4.12 -13.23 1.92
CA VAL A 241 -2.77 -12.65 1.86
C VAL A 241 -2.27 -12.32 3.27
N ARG A 242 -3.10 -11.68 4.10
CA ARG A 242 -2.78 -11.35 5.50
C ARG A 242 -2.31 -12.58 6.25
N ASP A 243 -3.10 -13.64 6.23
CA ASP A 243 -2.87 -14.84 7.03
C ASP A 243 -1.68 -15.64 6.50
N LYS A 244 -1.49 -15.73 5.17
CA LYS A 244 -0.35 -16.43 4.56
C LYS A 244 0.98 -15.70 4.77
N VAL A 245 0.97 -14.36 4.77
CA VAL A 245 2.20 -13.54 4.77
C VAL A 245 2.59 -13.04 6.16
N PHE A 246 1.62 -12.59 6.95
CA PHE A 246 1.87 -11.94 8.24
C PHE A 246 1.34 -12.77 9.40
N GLY A 247 0.21 -13.46 9.24
CA GLY A 247 -0.45 -14.18 10.34
C GLY A 247 -0.62 -13.28 11.56
N LYS A 248 -0.15 -13.73 12.73
CA LYS A 248 -0.19 -12.96 13.99
C LYS A 248 0.64 -11.68 13.96
N GLU A 249 1.60 -11.55 13.04
CA GLU A 249 2.42 -10.34 12.92
C GLU A 249 1.71 -9.22 12.16
N PHE A 250 0.45 -9.37 11.75
CA PHE A 250 -0.20 -8.33 10.94
C PHE A 250 -0.47 -7.04 11.73
N ALA A 251 -1.12 -7.18 12.88
CA ALA A 251 -1.35 -6.12 13.85
C ALA A 251 -0.72 -6.57 15.18
N PRO A 252 -0.04 -5.68 15.94
CA PRO A 252 0.39 -6.01 17.30
C PRO A 252 -0.82 -6.41 18.15
N GLU A 253 -0.69 -7.50 18.92
CA GLU A 253 -1.66 -7.87 19.97
C GLU A 253 -1.75 -6.80 21.06
#